data_AF-A0AA41G1Q9-F1
#
_entry.id   AF-A0AA41G1Q9-F1
#
_cell.length_a   1.000
_cell.length_b   1.000
_cell.length_c   1.000
_cell.angle_alpha   90.00
_cell.angle_beta   90.00
_cell.angle_gamma   90.00
#
_symmetry.space_group_name_H-M   'P 1'
#
loop_
_entity.id
_entity.type
_entity.pdbx_description
1 polymer ?
#
loop_
_entity_poly.entity_id
_entity_poly.type
_entity_poly.pdbx_seq_one_letter_code
_entity_poly.pdbx_strand_id
1 'polypeptide(L)'
;MFDRAGLSASERSRLLASERRQTALSVLSETRCPVELEELAAAVAARESDSDDAESDRVATVATALHHNHLPRMADMGVVSYDPESGRVT
;
A
#
# COMPACT_ATOMS: atom_id res chain seq x y z
N MET A 1 -2.94 15.25 -23.86
CA MET A 1 -3.05 16.37 -22.90
C MET A 1 -3.96 15.89 -21.78
N PHE A 2 -3.41 15.19 -20.78
CA PHE A 2 -4.19 14.74 -19.63
C PHE A 2 -4.32 15.92 -18.67
N ASP A 3 -5.56 16.34 -18.43
CA ASP A 3 -5.92 17.46 -17.58
C ASP A 3 -5.43 17.20 -16.14
N ARG A 4 -4.59 18.11 -15.61
CA ARG A 4 -3.94 17.98 -14.30
C ARG A 4 -4.79 18.55 -13.15
N ALA A 5 -6.08 18.84 -13.32
CA ALA A 5 -6.91 19.30 -12.21
C ALA A 5 -8.41 18.99 -12.38
N GLY A 6 -8.82 17.76 -12.08
CA GLY A 6 -10.25 17.47 -11.94
C GLY A 6 -10.63 16.09 -11.42
N LEU A 7 -9.68 15.26 -10.95
CA LEU A 7 -10.05 13.96 -10.41
C LEU A 7 -10.83 14.15 -9.10
N SER A 8 -12.05 13.60 -9.06
CA SER A 8 -12.83 13.53 -7.83
C SER A 8 -12.04 12.81 -6.74
N ALA A 9 -12.35 13.08 -5.47
CA ALA A 9 -11.70 12.38 -4.35
C ALA A 9 -11.80 10.85 -4.48
N SER A 10 -12.90 10.36 -5.05
CA SER A 10 -13.10 8.94 -5.35
C SER A 10 -12.16 8.42 -6.44
N GLU A 11 -11.97 9.16 -7.53
CA GLU A 11 -11.03 8.77 -8.60
C GLU A 11 -9.58 8.81 -8.13
N ARG A 12 -9.21 9.85 -7.38
CA ARG A 12 -7.88 9.94 -6.75
C ARG A 12 -7.63 8.79 -5.81
N SER A 13 -8.61 8.47 -4.95
CA SER A 13 -8.51 7.32 -4.04
C SER A 13 -8.40 6.00 -4.80
N ARG A 14 -9.11 5.83 -5.91
CA ARG A 14 -9.04 4.62 -6.75
C ARG A 14 -7.71 4.49 -7.47
N LEU A 15 -7.18 5.60 -8.00
CA LEU A 15 -5.86 5.65 -8.64
C LEU A 15 -4.79 5.29 -7.61
N LEU A 16 -4.73 6.01 -6.49
CA LEU A 16 -3.80 5.73 -5.39
C LEU A 16 -3.95 4.32 -4.86
N ALA A 17 -5.18 3.79 -4.74
CA ALA A 17 -5.39 2.40 -4.35
C ALA A 17 -4.77 1.41 -5.36
N SER A 18 -4.81 1.72 -6.65
CA SER A 18 -4.21 0.88 -7.69
C SER A 18 -2.69 0.97 -7.68
N GLU A 19 -2.14 2.18 -7.62
CA GLU A 19 -0.70 2.43 -7.53
C GLU A 19 -0.14 1.77 -6.26
N ARG A 20 -0.78 1.99 -5.11
CA ARG A 20 -0.38 1.40 -3.82
C ARG A 20 -0.41 -0.12 -3.82
N ARG A 21 -1.39 -0.77 -4.47
CA ARG A 21 -1.41 -2.23 -4.64
C ARG A 21 -0.25 -2.71 -5.49
N GLN A 22 0.06 -2.01 -6.58
CA GLN A 22 1.20 -2.35 -7.44
C GLN A 22 2.52 -2.18 -6.68
N THR A 23 2.67 -1.10 -5.94
CA THR A 23 3.85 -0.85 -5.08
C THR A 23 3.98 -1.92 -4.00
N ALA A 24 2.89 -2.28 -3.31
CA ALA A 24 2.90 -3.35 -2.31
C ALA A 24 3.31 -4.70 -2.90
N LEU A 25 2.78 -5.07 -4.08
CA LEU A 25 3.19 -6.29 -4.79
C LEU A 25 4.66 -6.24 -5.20
N SER A 26 5.15 -5.09 -5.69
CA SER A 26 6.56 -4.91 -6.03
C SER A 26 7.45 -5.12 -4.81
N VAL A 27 7.11 -4.51 -3.67
CA VAL A 27 7.83 -4.69 -2.41
C VAL A 27 7.83 -6.16 -1.98
N LEU A 28 6.67 -6.82 -1.99
CA LEU A 28 6.54 -8.22 -1.59
C LEU A 28 7.33 -9.15 -2.52
N SER A 29 7.42 -8.84 -3.81
CA SER A 29 8.19 -9.64 -4.78
C SER A 29 9.71 -9.54 -4.58
N GLU A 30 10.17 -8.44 -3.99
CA GLU A 30 11.59 -8.17 -3.73
C GLU A 30 12.02 -8.56 -2.31
N THR A 31 11.06 -8.72 -1.40
CA THR A 31 11.31 -8.98 0.03
C THR A 31 11.10 -10.46 0.33
N ARG A 32 11.89 -11.02 1.27
CA ARG A 32 11.61 -12.36 1.77
C ARG A 32 10.37 -12.34 2.66
N CYS A 33 9.37 -13.13 2.30
CA CYS A 33 8.18 -13.35 3.11
C CYS A 33 8.44 -14.36 4.25
N PRO A 34 7.71 -14.26 5.38
CA PRO A 34 6.67 -13.28 5.71
C PRO A 34 7.23 -11.89 6.03
N VAL A 35 6.47 -10.85 5.66
CA VAL A 35 6.79 -9.45 5.98
C VAL A 35 5.72 -8.89 6.93
N GLU A 36 6.13 -8.10 7.90
CA GLU A 36 5.20 -7.40 8.80
C GLU A 36 4.51 -6.24 8.08
N LEU A 37 3.24 -5.98 8.40
CA LEU A 37 2.45 -4.90 7.79
C LEU A 37 3.14 -3.55 7.90
N GLU A 38 3.74 -3.25 9.05
CA GLU A 38 4.46 -1.99 9.27
C GLU A 38 5.68 -1.85 8.36
N GLU A 39 6.44 -2.92 8.16
CA GLU A 39 7.61 -2.93 7.27
C GLU A 39 7.18 -2.78 5.80
N LEU A 40 6.13 -3.49 5.40
CA LEU A 40 5.53 -3.32 4.08
C LEU A 40 5.02 -1.88 3.91
N ALA A 41 4.38 -1.32 4.92
CA ALA A 41 3.85 0.04 4.88
C ALA A 41 4.96 1.08 4.74
N ALA A 42 6.06 0.92 5.46
CA ALA A 42 7.22 1.80 5.36
C ALA A 42 7.87 1.72 3.97
N ALA A 43 8.09 0.51 3.45
CA ALA A 43 8.65 0.34 2.11
C ALA A 43 7.74 0.92 1.00
N VAL A 44 6.42 0.81 1.17
CA VAL A 44 5.46 1.43 0.24
C VAL A 44 5.42 2.96 0.41
N ALA A 45 5.44 3.47 1.64
CA ALA A 45 5.46 4.91 1.93
C ALA A 45 6.69 5.61 1.34
N ALA A 46 7.86 4.98 1.50
CA ALA A 46 9.13 5.43 0.94
C ALA A 46 9.12 5.43 -0.59
N ARG A 47 8.43 4.47 -1.23
CA ARG A 47 8.31 4.40 -2.70
C ARG A 47 7.34 5.40 -3.30
N GLU A 48 6.33 5.82 -2.54
CA GLU A 48 5.36 6.81 -3.00
C GLU A 48 5.77 8.25 -2.69
N SER A 49 6.75 8.44 -1.82
CA SER A 49 7.25 9.76 -1.43
C SER A 49 8.53 10.10 -2.18
N ASP A 50 8.53 11.18 -2.96
CA ASP A 50 9.74 11.78 -3.53
C ASP A 50 10.51 12.65 -2.49
N SER A 51 10.12 12.67 -1.22
CA SER A 51 10.68 13.58 -0.20
C SER A 51 10.63 12.99 1.21
N ASP A 52 11.73 13.16 1.96
CA ASP A 52 11.99 12.71 3.34
C ASP A 52 11.06 13.28 4.45
N ASP A 53 10.06 14.09 4.10
CA ASP A 53 9.22 14.78 5.09
C ASP A 53 8.13 13.86 5.68
N ALA A 54 8.19 13.69 7.00
CA ALA A 54 7.20 13.04 7.88
C ALA A 54 6.89 11.57 7.56
N GLU A 55 7.93 10.74 7.53
CA GLU A 55 7.82 9.29 7.27
C GLU A 55 6.83 8.57 8.21
N SER A 56 6.84 8.82 9.53
CA SER A 56 5.99 8.09 10.49
C SER A 56 4.48 8.28 10.28
N ASP A 57 4.00 9.51 10.12
CA ASP A 57 2.56 9.76 9.93
C ASP A 57 2.07 9.19 8.59
N ARG A 58 2.94 9.21 7.57
CA ARG A 58 2.68 8.56 6.30
C ARG A 58 2.62 7.05 6.50
N VAL A 59 3.65 6.41 7.03
CA VAL A 59 3.69 4.96 7.29
C VAL A 59 2.43 4.48 8.00
N ALA A 60 1.97 5.18 9.04
CA ALA A 60 0.74 4.84 9.76
C ALA A 60 -0.51 4.93 8.87
N THR A 61 -0.60 5.97 8.03
CA THR A 61 -1.69 6.12 7.05
C THR A 61 -1.66 4.99 6.01
N VAL A 62 -0.46 4.65 5.54
CA VAL A 62 -0.22 3.57 4.58
C VAL A 62 -0.61 2.22 5.16
N ALA A 63 -0.16 1.92 6.38
CA ALA A 63 -0.48 0.69 7.09
C ALA A 63 -1.99 0.52 7.25
N THR A 64 -2.68 1.59 7.67
CA THR A 64 -4.15 1.63 7.80
C THR A 64 -4.84 1.34 6.47
N ALA A 65 -4.40 1.97 5.37
CA ALA A 65 -4.97 1.74 4.05
C ALA A 65 -4.70 0.33 3.51
N LEU A 66 -3.49 -0.20 3.73
CA LEU A 66 -3.14 -1.56 3.37
C LEU A 66 -4.00 -2.56 4.13
N HIS A 67 -4.09 -2.42 5.46
CA HIS A 67 -4.85 -3.29 6.35
C HIS A 67 -6.35 -3.33 6.01
N HIS A 68 -7.00 -2.18 5.85
CA HIS A 68 -8.46 -2.13 5.70
C HIS A 68 -8.97 -2.23 4.26
N ASN A 69 -8.13 -1.95 3.26
CA ASN A 69 -8.59 -1.84 1.88
C ASN A 69 -7.82 -2.76 0.93
N HIS A 70 -6.50 -2.66 0.92
CA HIS A 70 -5.72 -3.29 -0.15
C HIS A 70 -5.45 -4.77 0.11
N LEU A 71 -4.88 -5.11 1.27
CA LEU A 71 -4.49 -6.48 1.60
C LEU A 71 -5.68 -7.44 1.65
N PRO A 72 -6.84 -7.10 2.26
CA PRO A 72 -8.00 -7.99 2.24
C PRO A 72 -8.50 -8.27 0.82
N ARG A 73 -8.53 -7.27 -0.06
CA ARG A 73 -8.95 -7.45 -1.46
C ARG A 73 -7.92 -8.26 -2.26
N MET A 74 -6.65 -8.03 -1.99
CA MET A 74 -5.56 -8.79 -2.62
C MET A 74 -5.59 -10.26 -2.18
N ALA A 75 -5.90 -10.53 -0.91
CA ALA A 75 -6.09 -11.87 -0.39
C ALA A 75 -7.32 -12.57 -0.98
N ASP A 76 -8.45 -11.85 -1.13
CA ASP A 76 -9.65 -12.35 -1.79
C ASP A 76 -9.40 -12.74 -3.26
N MET A 77 -8.54 -11.99 -3.95
CA MET A 77 -8.07 -12.31 -5.30
C MET A 77 -6.99 -13.42 -5.36
N GLY A 78 -6.50 -13.89 -4.21
CA GLY A 78 -5.46 -14.92 -4.11
C GLY A 78 -4.06 -14.47 -4.54
N VAL A 79 -3.80 -13.16 -4.61
CA VAL A 79 -2.48 -12.63 -5.04
C VAL A 79 -1.48 -12.49 -3.88
N VAL A 80 -1.98 -12.44 -2.65
CA VAL A 80 -1.20 -12.48 -1.40
C VAL A 80 -1.97 -13.27 -0.36
N SER A 81 -1.30 -13.75 0.68
CA SER A 81 -1.93 -14.25 1.90
C SER A 81 -1.72 -13.22 3.00
N TYR A 82 -2.82 -12.69 3.54
CA TYR A 82 -2.79 -11.68 4.59
C TYR A 82 -3.47 -12.19 5.86
N ASP A 83 -2.74 -12.16 6.97
CA ASP A 83 -3.27 -12.45 8.29
C ASP A 83 -3.49 -11.13 9.07
N PRO A 84 -4.75 -10.70 9.26
CA PRO A 84 -5.06 -9.46 9.97
C PRO A 84 -4.85 -9.57 11.49
N GLU A 85 -4.80 -10.77 12.07
CA GLU A 85 -4.58 -10.96 13.50
C GLU A 85 -3.10 -10.79 13.86
N SER A 86 -2.21 -11.36 13.03
CA SER A 86 -0.77 -11.22 13.21
C SER A 86 -0.15 -10.03 12.48
N GLY A 87 -0.89 -9.40 11.56
CA GLY A 87 -0.38 -8.29 10.74
C GLY A 87 0.64 -8.73 9.70
N ARG A 88 0.63 -10.01 9.28
CA ARG A 88 1.65 -10.57 8.38
C ARG A 88 1.14 -10.77 6.97
N VAL A 89 2.02 -10.51 6.00
CA VAL A 89 1.77 -10.72 4.57
C VAL A 89 2.78 -11.71 3.99
N THR A 90 2.29 -12.65 3.18
CA THR A 90 3.06 -13.69 2.47
C THR A 90 2.64 -13.86 1.03
#